data_AF-A0A662IQV3-F1
#
_entry.id   AF-A0A662IQV3-F1
#
_cell.length_a   1.000
_cell.length_b   1.000
_cell.length_c   1.000
_cell.angle_alpha   90.00
_cell.angle_beta   90.00
_cell.angle_gamma   90.00
#
_symmetry.space_group_name_H-M   'P 1'
#
loop_
_entity.id
_entity.type
_entity.pdbx_description
1 polymer ?
#
loop_
_entity_poly.entity_id
_entity_poly.type
_entity_poly.pdbx_seq_one_letter_code
_entity_poly.pdbx_strand_id
1 'polypeptide(L)'
;MLAKPKYKIENVVASVTLNQTLHPNPIAGPVFKAEYHPDQFPGLVYRLDRPKTETLTFSSGKMVCTGGKSEKDVYRTVRKIIQELKAHKIVIVGEPKIQIQNIVASAN
;
A
#
# COMPACT_ATOMS: atom_id res chain seq x y z
N MET A 1 1.97 39.70 17.48
CA MET A 1 2.66 38.43 17.16
C MET A 1 1.83 37.70 16.11
N LEU A 2 2.42 37.30 14.98
CA LEU A 2 1.72 36.48 13.97
C LEU A 2 1.69 35.03 14.46
N ALA A 3 0.52 34.38 14.41
CA ALA A 3 0.36 32.98 14.80
C ALA A 3 1.12 32.07 13.82
N LYS A 4 1.77 31.01 14.32
CA LYS A 4 2.41 30.01 13.46
C LYS A 4 1.33 29.23 12.68
N PRO A 5 1.50 29.06 11.35
CA PRO A 5 0.55 28.32 10.53
C PRO A 5 0.45 26.87 11.02
N LYS A 6 -0.77 26.34 11.09
CA LYS A 6 -1.03 24.94 11.44
C LYS A 6 -1.24 24.16 10.15
N TYR A 7 -0.56 23.03 10.00
CA TYR A 7 -0.76 22.13 8.87
C TYR A 7 -1.16 20.73 9.33
N LYS A 8 -1.79 19.99 8.42
CA LYS A 8 -2.20 18.60 8.63
C LYS A 8 -1.94 17.79 7.36
N ILE A 9 -1.31 16.62 7.51
CA ILE A 9 -1.15 15.67 6.41
C ILE A 9 -2.50 15.02 6.13
N GLU A 10 -2.93 15.10 4.88
CA GLU A 10 -4.17 14.51 4.39
C GLU A 10 -3.95 13.23 3.60
N ASN A 11 -2.80 13.04 2.97
CA ASN A 11 -2.50 11.78 2.31
C ASN A 11 -1.01 11.59 2.13
N VAL A 12 -0.56 10.35 2.21
CA VAL A 12 0.77 9.91 1.81
C VAL A 12 0.62 8.82 0.77
N VAL A 13 1.22 9.03 -0.40
CA VAL A 13 1.28 8.06 -1.49
C VAL A 13 2.71 7.52 -1.59
N ALA A 14 2.85 6.21 -1.68
CA ALA A 14 4.15 5.57 -1.83
C ALA A 14 4.11 4.44 -2.85
N SER A 15 5.22 4.26 -3.57
CA SER A 15 5.46 3.07 -4.37
C SER A 15 6.26 2.05 -3.57
N VAL A 16 6.03 0.77 -3.83
CA VAL A 16 6.81 -0.35 -3.31
C VAL A 16 7.29 -1.21 -4.47
N THR A 17 8.53 -1.67 -4.39
CA THR A 17 9.08 -2.65 -5.34
C THR A 17 9.56 -3.89 -4.60
N LEU A 18 8.99 -5.04 -4.93
CA LEU A 18 9.35 -6.34 -4.35
C LEU A 18 10.49 -7.05 -5.09
N ASN A 19 10.90 -6.55 -6.27
CA ASN A 19 11.92 -7.16 -7.14
C ASN A 19 11.62 -8.63 -7.51
N GLN A 20 10.35 -9.01 -7.55
CA GLN A 20 9.87 -10.33 -7.97
C GLN A 20 8.49 -10.20 -8.61
N THR A 21 8.09 -11.17 -9.42
CA THR A 21 6.71 -11.25 -9.90
C THR A 21 5.77 -11.76 -8.82
N LEU A 22 4.50 -11.38 -8.95
CA LEU A 22 3.40 -11.89 -8.14
C LEU A 22 2.31 -12.43 -9.05
N HIS A 23 1.69 -13.53 -8.65
CA HIS A 23 0.48 -14.03 -9.28
C HIS A 23 -0.72 -13.48 -8.51
N PRO A 24 -1.59 -12.64 -9.10
CA PRO A 24 -2.71 -12.04 -8.38
C PRO A 24 -3.81 -13.04 -8.01
N ASN A 25 -4.04 -14.08 -8.84
CA ASN A 25 -5.16 -15.02 -8.63
C ASN A 25 -5.11 -15.73 -7.27
N PRO A 26 -3.98 -16.28 -6.80
CA PRO A 26 -3.89 -16.89 -5.46
C PRO A 26 -4.06 -15.90 -4.30
N ILE A 27 -3.95 -14.60 -4.57
CA ILE A 27 -3.98 -13.52 -3.59
C ILE A 27 -5.36 -12.85 -3.55
N ALA A 28 -6.20 -13.06 -4.56
CA ALA A 28 -7.53 -12.49 -4.63
C ALA A 28 -8.49 -13.20 -3.67
N GLY A 29 -9.37 -12.42 -3.05
CA GLY A 29 -10.49 -12.92 -2.27
C GLY A 29 -10.51 -12.48 -0.79
N PRO A 30 -11.49 -13.00 -0.03
CA PRO A 30 -11.78 -12.53 1.33
C PRO A 30 -10.64 -12.73 2.32
N VAL A 31 -9.86 -13.80 2.16
CA VAL A 31 -8.71 -14.13 3.04
C VAL A 31 -7.71 -12.98 3.11
N PHE A 32 -7.38 -12.40 1.95
CA PHE A 32 -6.43 -11.30 1.83
C PHE A 32 -7.08 -9.92 1.84
N LYS A 33 -8.42 -9.84 1.91
CA LYS A 33 -9.20 -8.61 1.67
C LYS A 33 -8.75 -7.90 0.39
N ALA A 34 -8.61 -8.70 -0.67
CA ALA A 34 -8.07 -8.28 -1.94
C ALA A 34 -9.05 -8.52 -3.09
N GLU A 35 -9.23 -7.51 -3.93
CA GLU A 35 -10.08 -7.58 -5.12
C GLU A 35 -9.23 -7.61 -6.39
N TYR A 36 -9.58 -8.47 -7.33
CA TYR A 36 -8.88 -8.58 -8.61
C TYR A 36 -9.87 -8.86 -9.74
N HIS A 37 -10.04 -7.85 -10.60
CA HIS A 37 -10.91 -7.89 -11.77
C HIS A 37 -10.11 -7.39 -12.99
N PRO A 38 -9.27 -8.26 -13.60
CA PRO A 38 -8.31 -7.84 -14.64
C PRO A 38 -8.95 -7.21 -15.87
N ASP A 39 -10.19 -7.57 -16.18
CA ASP A 39 -10.97 -6.98 -17.28
C ASP A 39 -11.33 -5.51 -17.03
N GLN A 40 -11.32 -5.06 -15.76
CA GLN A 40 -11.60 -3.67 -15.37
C GLN A 40 -10.33 -2.91 -14.99
N PHE A 41 -9.42 -3.55 -14.26
CA PHE A 41 -8.19 -2.95 -13.79
C PHE A 41 -7.08 -4.01 -13.64
N PRO A 42 -5.87 -3.80 -14.18
CA PRO A 42 -4.82 -4.82 -14.21
C PRO A 42 -4.14 -5.11 -12.86
N GLY A 43 -4.46 -4.35 -11.81
CA GLY A 43 -3.90 -4.53 -10.47
C GLY A 43 -4.86 -5.18 -9.48
N LEU A 44 -4.31 -5.91 -8.52
CA LEU A 44 -5.03 -6.39 -7.35
C LEU A 44 -5.09 -5.28 -6.28
N VAL A 45 -6.25 -5.08 -5.69
CA VAL A 45 -6.52 -3.99 -4.74
C VAL A 45 -6.66 -4.57 -3.34
N TYR A 46 -5.71 -4.28 -2.46
CA TYR A 46 -5.85 -4.54 -1.02
C TYR A 46 -6.55 -3.38 -0.34
N ARG A 47 -7.51 -3.68 0.56
CA ARG A 47 -8.10 -2.68 1.46
C ARG A 47 -7.86 -3.07 2.92
N LEU A 48 -7.20 -2.17 3.65
CA LEU A 48 -6.97 -2.32 5.08
C LEU A 48 -7.74 -1.24 5.84
N ASP A 49 -8.36 -1.61 6.96
CA ASP A 49 -9.13 -0.68 7.79
C ASP A 49 -8.25 0.09 8.78
N ARG A 50 -7.12 -0.51 9.20
CA ARG A 50 -6.21 0.05 10.22
C ARG A 50 -4.74 -0.22 9.89
N PRO A 51 -3.97 0.78 9.42
CA PRO A 51 -4.44 2.10 8.99
C PRO A 51 -5.40 1.98 7.79
N LYS A 52 -6.30 2.96 7.61
CA LYS A 52 -7.25 2.96 6.49
C LYS A 52 -6.48 3.27 5.20
N THR A 53 -6.17 2.25 4.41
CA THR A 53 -5.32 2.37 3.22
C THR A 53 -5.79 1.45 2.12
N GLU A 54 -5.51 1.86 0.89
CA GLU A 54 -5.66 1.02 -0.30
C GLU A 54 -4.28 0.79 -0.91
N THR A 55 -4.03 -0.44 -1.37
CA THR A 55 -2.76 -0.78 -2.02
C THR A 55 -3.02 -1.52 -3.33
N LEU A 56 -2.67 -0.87 -4.44
CA LEU A 56 -2.68 -1.49 -5.76
C LEU A 56 -1.43 -2.36 -5.89
N THR A 57 -1.57 -3.59 -6.35
CA THR A 57 -0.48 -4.56 -6.49
C THR A 57 -0.51 -5.15 -7.89
N PHE A 58 0.59 -5.02 -8.62
CA PHE A 58 0.68 -5.47 -10.01
C PHE A 58 1.48 -6.78 -10.10
N SER A 59 1.26 -7.56 -11.15
CA SER A 59 1.97 -8.83 -11.40
C SER A 59 3.49 -8.69 -11.49
N SER A 60 3.99 -7.48 -11.79
CA SER A 60 5.42 -7.13 -11.76
C SER A 60 6.03 -7.04 -10.36
N GLY A 61 5.23 -7.15 -9.30
CA GLY A 61 5.65 -6.91 -7.91
C GLY A 61 5.83 -5.44 -7.55
N LYS A 62 5.38 -4.52 -8.43
CA LYS A 62 5.18 -3.12 -8.07
C LYS A 62 3.90 -2.99 -7.26
N MET A 63 3.92 -2.14 -6.24
CA MET A 63 2.74 -1.77 -5.48
C MET A 63 2.65 -0.24 -5.34
N VAL A 64 1.44 0.27 -5.20
CA VAL A 64 1.16 1.68 -4.89
C VAL A 64 0.24 1.72 -3.67
N CYS A 65 0.72 2.26 -2.56
CA CYS A 65 -0.03 2.42 -1.31
C CYS A 65 -0.49 3.87 -1.15
N THR A 66 -1.76 4.07 -0.82
CA THR A 66 -2.38 5.38 -0.59
C THR A 66 -3.35 5.34 0.60
N GLY A 67 -3.81 6.50 1.06
CA GLY A 67 -4.78 6.68 2.15
C GLY A 67 -4.14 6.86 3.52
N GLY A 68 -2.84 6.58 3.66
CA GLY A 68 -2.11 6.79 4.90
C GLY A 68 -2.05 8.28 5.27
N LYS A 69 -2.15 8.61 6.56
CA LYS A 69 -2.05 10.00 7.06
C LYS A 69 -0.64 10.31 7.58
N SER A 70 0.28 9.37 7.43
CA SER A 70 1.69 9.48 7.77
C SER A 70 2.51 8.45 6.97
N GLU A 71 3.81 8.68 6.83
CA GLU A 71 4.72 7.67 6.26
C GLU A 71 4.67 6.36 7.06
N LYS A 72 4.57 6.47 8.40
CA LYS A 72 4.46 5.31 9.30
C LYS A 72 3.24 4.43 8.98
N ASP A 73 2.14 5.03 8.53
CA ASP A 73 0.97 4.26 8.08
C ASP A 73 1.29 3.42 6.85
N VAL A 74 1.94 4.02 5.85
CA VAL A 74 2.40 3.31 4.64
C VAL A 74 3.29 2.14 5.02
N TYR A 75 4.34 2.37 5.83
CA TYR A 75 5.25 1.30 6.27
C TYR A 75 4.51 0.17 7.00
N ARG A 76 3.54 0.50 7.85
CA ARG A 76 2.71 -0.50 8.54
C ARG A 76 1.83 -1.29 7.59
N THR A 77 1.17 -0.63 6.62
CA THR A 77 0.36 -1.29 5.60
C THR A 77 1.18 -2.28 4.78
N VAL A 78 2.31 -1.84 4.24
CA VAL A 78 3.18 -2.69 3.41
C VAL A 78 3.68 -3.90 4.21
N ARG A 79 4.11 -3.70 5.46
CA ARG A 79 4.52 -4.81 6.34
C ARG A 79 3.40 -5.80 6.61
N LYS A 80 2.17 -5.33 6.86
CA LYS A 80 1.01 -6.20 7.07
C LYS A 80 0.71 -7.05 5.85
N ILE A 81 0.69 -6.45 4.66
CA ILE A 81 0.46 -7.17 3.40
C ILE A 81 1.53 -8.26 3.20
N ILE A 82 2.80 -7.93 3.40
CA ILE A 82 3.90 -8.90 3.24
C ILE A 82 3.82 -10.03 4.29
N GLN A 83 3.46 -9.71 5.53
CA GLN A 83 3.27 -10.71 6.58
C GLN A 83 2.11 -11.66 6.24
N GLU A 84 1.00 -11.12 5.72
CA GLU A 84 -0.17 -11.91 5.32
C GLU A 84 0.14 -12.85 4.15
N LEU A 85 0.84 -12.35 3.13
CA LEU A 85 1.34 -13.16 2.02
C LEU A 85 2.23 -14.31 2.52
N LYS A 86 3.17 -13.99 3.42
CA LYS A 86 4.07 -14.99 4.01
C LYS A 86 3.32 -16.04 4.82
N ALA A 87 2.31 -15.65 5.60
CA ALA A 87 1.48 -16.57 6.39
C ALA A 87 0.76 -17.59 5.50
N HIS A 88 0.44 -17.20 4.27
CA HIS A 88 -0.19 -18.04 3.26
C HIS A 88 0.80 -18.68 2.28
N LYS A 89 2.07 -18.80 2.68
CA LYS A 89 3.16 -19.45 1.90
C LYS A 89 3.51 -18.74 0.59
N ILE A 90 3.13 -17.47 0.42
CA ILE A 90 3.58 -16.62 -0.68
C ILE A 90 4.82 -15.86 -0.21
N VAL A 91 5.99 -16.36 -0.60
CA VAL A 91 7.28 -15.84 -0.12
C VAL A 91 7.67 -14.59 -0.89
N ILE A 92 7.90 -13.51 -0.15
CA ILE A 92 8.57 -12.31 -0.65
C ILE A 92 10.07 -12.43 -0.38
N VAL A 93 10.86 -12.46 -1.44
CA VAL A 93 12.32 -12.57 -1.44
C VAL A 93 12.92 -11.18 -1.30
N GLY A 94 13.81 -11.01 -0.32
CA GLY A 94 14.48 -9.74 -0.07
C GLY A 94 13.58 -8.70 0.59
N GLU A 95 14.11 -7.49 0.73
CA GLU A 95 13.39 -6.39 1.38
C GLU A 95 12.61 -5.54 0.36
N PRO A 96 11.35 -5.19 0.67
CA PRO A 96 10.58 -4.27 -0.14
C PRO A 96 11.23 -2.88 -0.17
N LYS A 97 11.47 -2.34 -1.35
CA LYS A 97 11.93 -0.95 -1.50
C LYS A 97 10.72 -0.02 -1.49
N ILE A 98 10.56 0.76 -0.43
CA ILE A 98 9.46 1.72 -0.27
C ILE A 98 9.97 3.12 -0.57
N GLN A 99 9.26 3.85 -1.42
CA GLN A 99 9.57 5.24 -1.77
C GLN A 99 8.32 6.09 -1.65
N ILE A 100 8.38 7.15 -0.84
CA ILE A 100 7.32 8.15 -0.77
C ILE A 100 7.31 8.93 -2.08
N GLN A 101 6.14 8.98 -2.72
CA GLN A 101 5.95 9.61 -4.03
C GLN A 101 5.28 10.97 -3.91
N ASN A 102 4.35 11.12 -2.98
CA ASN A 102 3.63 12.37 -2.77
C ASN A 102 3.09 12.48 -1.35
N ILE A 103 3.00 13.72 -0.84
CA ILE A 103 2.35 14.06 0.43
C ILE A 103 1.40 15.22 0.17
N VAL A 104 0.12 15.03 0.48
CA VAL A 104 -0.91 16.08 0.43
C VAL A 104 -1.10 16.63 1.84
N ALA A 105 -1.03 17.95 2.00
CA ALA A 105 -1.27 18.63 3.27
C ALA A 105 -2.21 19.83 3.10
N SER A 106 -2.99 20.12 4.13
CA SER A 106 -3.80 21.34 4.26
C SER A 106 -3.21 22.23 5.35
N ALA A 107 -3.38 23.55 5.25
CA ALA A 107 -2.91 24.51 6.25
C ALA A 107 -3.92 25.65 6.45
N ASN A 108 -3.97 26.17 7.69
CA ASN A 108 -4.75 27.33 8.11
C ASN A 108 -3.86 28.35 8.83
#